data_AF-A0A967Q5N2-F1
#
_entry.id   AF-A0A967Q5N2-F1
#
_cell.length_a   1.000
_cell.length_b   1.000
_cell.length_c   1.000
_cell.angle_alpha   90.00
_cell.angle_beta   90.00
_cell.angle_gamma   90.00
#
_symmetry.space_group_name_H-M   'P 1'
#
loop_
_entity.id
_entity.type
_entity.pdbx_description
1 polymer ?
#
loop_
_entity_poly.entity_id
_entity_poly.type
_entity_poly.pdbx_seq_one_letter_code
_entity_poly.pdbx_strand_id
1 'polypeptide(L)'
;QMPGMDGVETTEQIRDLRPAQDVMVVTGHKDVEKAVAAMKSGVSEYLLKPINPDEFLHVVNQVLFRQSLSREHSRLISENVEFNTILAANRRCLPFFKVYDLDRLCN
;
A
#
# COMPACT_ATOMS: atom_id res chain seq x y z
N GLN A 1 11.66 25.90 -3.30
CA GLN A 1 11.24 25.99 -4.70
C GLN A 1 12.22 25.25 -5.59
N MET A 2 11.72 24.35 -6.44
CA MET A 2 12.48 23.73 -7.53
C MET A 2 12.29 24.58 -8.80
N PRO A 3 13.25 24.61 -9.74
CA PRO A 3 13.05 25.28 -11.02
C PRO A 3 11.92 24.58 -11.80
N GLY A 4 10.86 25.31 -12.15
CA GLY A 4 9.80 24.85 -13.05
C GLY A 4 8.54 24.24 -12.40
N MET A 5 8.63 23.66 -11.20
CA MET A 5 7.46 23.04 -10.53
C MET A 5 7.58 23.15 -9.01
N ASP A 6 6.45 23.33 -8.32
CA ASP A 6 6.41 23.34 -6.86
C ASP A 6 6.30 21.93 -6.29
N GLY A 7 6.81 21.71 -5.07
CA GLY A 7 6.80 20.39 -4.43
C GLY A 7 5.39 19.85 -4.16
N VAL A 8 4.41 20.74 -3.98
CA VAL A 8 2.99 20.37 -3.84
C VAL A 8 2.44 19.81 -5.15
N GLU A 9 2.63 20.53 -6.25
CA GLU A 9 2.18 20.11 -7.58
C GLU A 9 2.84 18.79 -8.01
N THR A 10 4.14 18.61 -7.72
CA THR A 10 4.82 17.33 -7.95
C THR A 10 4.19 16.20 -7.13
N THR A 11 3.83 16.45 -5.87
CA THR A 11 3.20 15.44 -5.00
C THR A 11 1.82 15.05 -5.52
N GLU A 12 1.03 16.01 -5.97
CA GLU A 12 -0.29 15.76 -6.55
C GLU A 12 -0.18 14.89 -7.81
N GLN A 13 0.74 15.20 -8.72
CA GLN A 13 0.98 14.40 -9.91
C GLN A 13 1.46 12.97 -9.61
N ILE A 14 2.36 12.80 -8.63
CA ILE A 14 2.82 11.48 -8.21
C ILE A 14 1.65 10.65 -7.69
N ARG A 15 0.77 11.26 -6.89
CA ARG A 15 -0.40 10.56 -6.36
C ARG A 15 -1.39 10.17 -7.44
N ASP A 16 -1.63 11.04 -8.41
CA ASP A 16 -2.54 10.75 -9.53
C ASP A 16 -2.03 9.58 -10.37
N LEU A 17 -0.71 9.46 -10.54
CA LEU A 17 -0.08 8.36 -11.26
C LEU A 17 0.05 7.08 -10.41
N ARG A 18 0.36 7.21 -9.12
CA ARG A 18 0.60 6.11 -8.19
C ARG A 18 0.11 6.46 -6.78
N PRO A 19 -1.17 6.21 -6.47
CA PRO A 19 -1.77 6.58 -5.18
C PRO A 19 -1.13 5.89 -3.96
N ALA A 20 -0.49 4.74 -4.17
CA ALA A 20 0.17 3.97 -3.11
C ALA A 20 1.65 4.32 -2.92
N GLN A 21 2.19 5.28 -3.69
CA GLN A 21 3.59 5.68 -3.60
C GLN A 21 3.78 6.62 -2.41
N ASP A 22 4.68 6.26 -1.49
CA ASP A 22 5.10 7.17 -0.43
C ASP A 22 5.89 8.34 -1.01
N VAL A 23 5.56 9.55 -0.56
CA VAL A 23 6.24 10.80 -0.94
C VAL A 23 6.74 11.49 0.32
N MET A 24 8.03 11.83 0.33
CA MET A 24 8.65 12.61 1.39
C MET A 24 9.05 13.99 0.86
N VAL A 25 8.63 15.05 1.55
CA VAL A 25 8.92 16.43 1.16
C VAL A 25 10.02 17.01 2.04
N VAL A 26 11.01 17.64 1.41
CA VAL A 26 12.10 18.33 2.10
C VAL A 26 11.98 19.84 1.88
N THR A 27 11.86 20.64 2.95
CA THR A 27 11.68 22.10 2.83
C THR A 27 12.60 22.93 3.74
N GLY A 28 12.75 24.23 3.45
CA GLY A 28 13.48 25.18 4.30
C GLY A 28 12.58 25.92 5.30
N HIS A 29 13.17 26.53 6.33
CA HIS A 29 12.48 27.20 7.44
C HIS A 29 11.41 28.25 7.05
N LYS A 30 11.48 28.82 5.84
CA LYS A 30 10.50 29.83 5.35
C LYS A 30 9.24 29.23 4.73
N ASP A 31 9.20 27.92 4.52
CA ASP A 31 8.14 27.21 3.77
C ASP A 31 7.35 26.23 4.66
N VAL A 32 7.45 26.34 5.99
CA VAL A 32 6.80 25.41 6.94
C VAL A 32 5.27 25.46 6.81
N GLU A 33 4.67 26.64 6.69
CA GLU A 33 3.22 26.77 6.52
C GLU A 33 2.71 26.12 5.22
N LYS A 34 3.50 26.21 4.14
CA LYS A 34 3.23 25.49 2.89
C LYS A 34 3.40 23.98 3.04
N ALA A 35 4.37 23.54 3.83
CA ALA A 35 4.58 22.13 4.12
C ALA A 35 3.41 21.51 4.93
N VAL A 36 2.83 22.27 5.86
CA VAL A 36 1.61 21.84 6.58
C VAL A 36 0.42 21.73 5.62
N ALA A 37 0.29 22.64 4.65
CA ALA A 37 -0.72 22.52 3.60
C ALA A 37 -0.48 21.29 2.71
N ALA A 38 0.78 20.96 2.39
CA ALA A 38 1.15 19.77 1.64
C ALA A 38 0.87 18.45 2.39
N MET A 39 0.90 18.44 3.72
CA MET A 39 0.46 17.25 4.49
C MET A 39 -1.03 16.95 4.26
N LYS A 40 -1.88 17.97 4.08
CA LYS A 40 -3.28 17.76 3.69
C LYS A 40 -3.41 17.20 2.27
N SER A 41 -2.40 17.40 1.43
CA SER A 41 -2.32 16.82 0.08
C SER A 41 -1.58 15.48 0.06
N GLY A 42 -1.57 14.69 1.15
CA GLY A 42 -1.21 13.27 1.11
C GLY A 42 0.28 12.96 1.04
N VAL A 43 1.14 13.89 1.48
CA VAL A 43 2.56 13.60 1.75
C VAL A 43 2.67 12.59 2.89
N SER A 44 3.49 11.55 2.73
CA SER A 44 3.72 10.54 3.78
C SER A 44 4.53 11.13 4.92
N GLU A 45 5.63 11.82 4.61
CA GLU A 45 6.54 12.37 5.62
C GLU A 45 7.21 13.68 5.19
N TYR A 46 7.72 14.42 6.17
CA TYR A 46 8.30 15.74 5.97
C TYR A 46 9.65 15.87 6.68
N LEU A 47 10.60 16.55 6.04
CA LEU A 47 11.91 16.87 6.61
C LEU A 47 12.29 18.34 6.42
N LEU A 48 12.90 18.91 7.46
CA LEU A 48 13.44 20.26 7.45
C LEU A 48 14.88 20.30 6.93
N LYS A 49 15.21 21.36 6.20
CA LYS A 49 16.60 21.72 5.89
C LYS A 49 17.19 22.59 7.00
N PRO A 50 18.47 22.39 7.36
CA PRO A 50 19.35 21.32 6.89
C PRO A 50 18.92 19.95 7.44
N ILE A 51 18.99 18.90 6.60
CA ILE A 51 18.53 17.56 6.97
C ILE A 51 19.51 16.98 7.99
N ASN A 52 18.98 16.51 9.12
CA ASN A 52 19.73 15.65 10.04
C ASN A 52 19.80 14.23 9.46
N PRO A 53 21.00 13.64 9.23
CA PRO A 53 21.14 12.28 8.70
C PRO A 53 20.44 11.21 9.54
N ASP A 54 20.43 11.33 10.87
CA ASP A 54 19.81 10.34 11.75
C ASP A 54 18.28 10.38 11.63
N GLU A 55 17.71 11.59 11.54
CA GLU A 55 16.28 11.80 11.30
C GLU A 55 15.86 11.26 9.93
N PHE A 56 16.65 11.54 8.90
CA PHE A 56 16.42 11.01 7.56
C PHE A 56 16.42 9.47 7.54
N LEU A 57 17.43 8.85 8.16
CA LEU A 57 17.51 7.40 8.26
C LEU A 57 16.32 6.81 9.04
N HIS A 58 15.91 7.46 10.12
CA HIS A 58 14.74 7.04 10.89
C HIS A 58 13.47 7.03 10.04
N VAL A 59 13.19 8.13 9.34
CA VAL A 59 12.04 8.27 8.47
C VAL A 59 12.05 7.25 7.34
N VAL A 60 13.20 7.09 6.67
CA VAL A 60 13.34 6.12 5.57
C VAL A 60 13.06 4.69 6.06
N ASN A 61 13.62 4.30 7.21
CA ASN A 61 13.37 2.98 7.77
C ASN A 61 11.89 2.75 8.10
N GLN A 62 11.21 3.75 8.66
CA GLN A 62 9.79 3.68 8.95
C GLN A 62 8.94 3.52 7.67
N VAL A 63 9.27 4.26 6.61
CA VAL A 63 8.60 4.14 5.30
C VAL A 63 8.81 2.75 4.70
N LEU A 64 10.05 2.25 4.68
CA LEU A 64 10.36 0.91 4.15
C LEU A 64 9.66 -0.20 4.93
N PHE A 65 9.55 -0.05 6.26
CA PHE A 65 8.82 -0.99 7.11
C PHE A 65 7.31 -1.00 6.82
N ARG A 66 6.67 0.17 6.64
CA ARG A 66 5.27 0.23 6.18
C ARG A 66 5.08 -0.46 4.83
N GLN A 67 6.00 -0.25 3.89
CA GLN A 67 5.92 -0.87 2.57
C GLN A 67 6.06 -2.39 2.63
N SER A 68 6.96 -2.92 3.46
CA SER A 68 7.10 -4.37 3.62
C SER A 68 5.84 -4.99 4.22
N LEU A 69 5.26 -4.36 5.25
CA LEU A 69 4.00 -4.78 5.85
C LEU A 69 2.84 -4.74 4.84
N SER A 70 2.70 -3.66 4.07
CA SER A 70 1.62 -3.55 3.08
C SER A 70 1.76 -4.58 1.97
N ARG A 71 2.99 -4.90 1.52
CA ARG A 71 3.23 -5.95 0.53
C ARG A 71 2.85 -7.33 1.06
N GLU A 72 3.25 -7.62 2.28
CA GLU A 72 2.94 -8.91 2.92
C GLU A 72 1.44 -9.08 3.15
N HIS A 73 0.76 -8.03 3.61
CA HIS A 73 -0.69 -8.02 3.77
C HIS A 73 -1.41 -8.29 2.44
N SER A 74 -1.01 -7.61 1.36
CA SER A 74 -1.58 -7.86 0.03
C SER A 74 -1.30 -9.27 -0.49
N ARG A 75 -0.12 -9.84 -0.19
CA ARG A 75 0.23 -11.23 -0.53
C ARG A 75 -0.70 -12.20 0.18
N LEU A 76 -0.85 -12.07 1.50
CA LEU A 76 -1.70 -12.95 2.31
C LEU A 76 -3.17 -12.87 1.89
N ILE A 77 -3.68 -11.67 1.57
CA ILE A 77 -5.04 -11.51 1.05
C ILE A 77 -5.21 -12.25 -0.28
N SER A 78 -4.24 -12.13 -1.19
CA SER A 78 -4.28 -12.84 -2.49
C SER A 78 -4.35 -14.35 -2.30
N GLU A 79 -3.50 -14.91 -1.43
CA GLU A 79 -3.50 -16.35 -1.10
C GLU A 79 -4.83 -16.80 -0.49
N ASN A 80 -5.43 -15.97 0.39
CA ASN A 80 -6.72 -16.28 1.01
C ASN A 80 -7.87 -16.31 -0.02
N VAL A 81 -7.87 -15.37 -0.97
CA VAL A 81 -8.87 -15.31 -2.04
C VAL A 81 -8.79 -16.55 -2.94
N GLU A 82 -7.58 -16.99 -3.30
CA GLU A 82 -7.37 -18.21 -4.07
C GLU A 82 -7.94 -19.45 -3.36
N PHE A 83 -7.63 -19.60 -2.07
CA PHE A 83 -8.14 -20.71 -1.27
C PHE A 83 -9.67 -20.72 -1.16
N ASN A 84 -10.29 -19.56 -0.92
CA ASN A 84 -11.75 -19.43 -0.86
C ASN A 84 -12.41 -19.77 -2.19
N THR A 85 -11.77 -19.48 -3.32
CA THR A 85 -12.27 -19.81 -4.65
C THR A 85 -12.33 -21.33 -4.85
N ILE A 86 -11.28 -22.05 -4.44
CA ILE A 86 -11.23 -23.52 -4.50
C ILE A 86 -12.29 -24.16 -3.59
N LEU A 87 -12.45 -23.64 -2.37
CA LEU A 87 -13.49 -24.12 -1.46
C LEU A 87 -14.90 -23.87 -1.99
N ALA A 88 -15.15 -22.71 -2.58
CA ALA A 88 -16.44 -22.38 -3.18
C ALA A 88 -16.78 -23.33 -4.33
N ALA A 89 -15.80 -23.72 -5.16
CA ALA A 89 -15.98 -24.72 -6.21
C ALA A 89 -16.34 -26.11 -5.62
N ASN A 90 -15.61 -26.57 -4.60
CA ASN A 90 -15.91 -27.83 -3.91
C ASN A 90 -17.32 -27.84 -3.30
N ARG A 91 -17.74 -26.73 -2.68
CA ARG A 91 -19.07 -26.60 -2.07
C ARG A 91 -20.21 -26.68 -3.10
N ARG A 92 -19.97 -26.23 -4.33
CA ARG A 92 -20.92 -26.33 -5.45
C ARG A 92 -21.02 -27.75 -6.02
N CYS A 93 -19.95 -28.54 -5.95
CA CYS A 93 -19.93 -29.92 -6.45
C CYS A 93 -20.40 -30.97 -5.41
N LEU A 94 -20.36 -30.65 -4.11
CA LEU A 94 -20.82 -31.54 -3.03
C LEU A 94 -22.26 -32.07 -3.18
N PRO A 95 -23.25 -31.30 -3.68
CA PRO A 95 -24.57 -31.83 -4.00
C PRO A 95 -24.55 -32.87 -5.13
N PHE A 96 -23.63 -32.75 -6.09
CA PHE A 96 -23.47 -33.70 -7.21
C PHE A 96 -22.92 -35.04 -6.73
N PHE A 97 -21.97 -35.01 -5.78
CA PHE A 97 -21.42 -36.22 -5.15
C PHE A 97 -22.40 -36.89 -4.16
N LYS A 98 -23.39 -36.16 -3.61
CA LYS A 98 -24.47 -36.78 -2.82
C LYS A 98 -25.52 -37.52 -3.67
N VAL A 99 -25.63 -37.19 -4.96
CA VAL A 99 -26.57 -37.83 -5.89
C VAL A 99 -26.00 -39.14 -6.45
N TYR A 100 -24.67 -39.24 -6.59
CA TYR A 100 -23.99 -40.52 -6.80
C TYR A 100 -23.82 -41.21 -5.45
N ASP A 101 -24.89 -41.88 -5.05
CA ASP A 101 -24.96 -42.83 -3.95
C ASP A 101 -23.78 -43.81 -4.04
N LEU A 102 -22.67 -43.50 -3.33
CA LEU A 102 -21.46 -44.32 -3.31
C LEU A 102 -21.73 -45.73 -2.73
N ASP A 103 -22.85 -45.89 -2.03
CA ASP A 103 -23.34 -47.17 -1.52
C ASP A 103 -23.80 -48.12 -2.64
N ARG A 104 -24.11 -47.61 -3.85
CA ARG A 104 -24.49 -48.45 -5.02
C ARG A 104 -23.33 -48.93 -5.87
N LEU A 105 -22.10 -48.44 -5.66
CA LEU A 105 -20.91 -48.86 -6.44
C LEU A 105 -20.13 -50.01 -5.79
N CYS A 106 -20.52 -50.44 -4.58
CA CYS A 106 -19.85 -51.50 -3.82
C CYS A 106 -20.65 -52.81 -3.71
N ASN A 107 -21.68 -53.04 -4.53
CA ASN A 107 -22.33 -54.36 -4.68
C ASN A 107 -22.23 -54.86 -6.13
#